data_AF-A0A9P6DM73-F1
#
_entry.id   AF-A0A9P6DM73-F1
#
_cell.length_a   1.000
_cell.length_b   1.000
_cell.length_c   1.000
_cell.angle_alpha   90.00
_cell.angle_beta   90.00
_cell.angle_gamma   90.00
#
_symmetry.space_group_name_H-M   'P 1'
#
loop_
_entity.id
_entity.type
_entity.pdbx_description
1 polymer ?
#
loop_
_entity_poly.entity_id
_entity_poly.type
_entity_poly.pdbx_seq_one_letter_code
_entity_poly.pdbx_strand_id
1 'polypeptide(L)'
;IAREAWFYDELECLQGVILPRCYGWFEAELAEGQSFEAWARATQRSSETENSNPEWRFKDSKQLTEMSHSRNYVSVLLLEKLGDTLPMRVPLSDELIYDMYGENAELGVDHRDIRYSNILAAPQGPTVLPSLPSPFTGRIYTYRIIDLEQCEKTNGEPQMLTAWQASWVDRIVENIPVGAIIEPWE
;
A
#
# COMPACT_ATOMS: atom_id res chain seq x y z
N ILE A 1 -1.12 2.45 -10.45
CA ILE A 1 -1.31 0.99 -10.67
C ILE A 1 -0.22 0.28 -11.49
N ALA A 2 0.12 0.64 -12.74
CA ALA A 2 1.15 -0.11 -13.50
C ALA A 2 2.53 -0.14 -12.80
N ARG A 3 2.91 0.97 -12.15
CA ARG A 3 4.10 1.05 -11.30
C ARG A 3 4.03 0.13 -10.09
N GLU A 4 2.88 0.08 -9.43
CA GLU A 4 2.67 -0.81 -8.28
C GLU A 4 2.75 -2.28 -8.71
N ALA A 5 2.16 -2.64 -9.85
CA ALA A 5 2.25 -3.99 -10.41
C ALA A 5 3.71 -4.41 -10.64
N TRP A 6 4.55 -3.51 -11.18
CA TRP A 6 5.98 -3.75 -11.35
C TRP A 6 6.70 -4.03 -10.02
N PHE A 7 6.35 -3.33 -8.94
CA PHE A 7 6.93 -3.61 -7.62
C PHE A 7 6.54 -4.98 -7.08
N TYR A 8 5.32 -5.46 -7.35
CA TYR A 8 4.96 -6.84 -6.99
C TYR A 8 5.83 -7.86 -7.73
N ASP A 9 6.12 -7.64 -9.01
CA ASP A 9 7.01 -8.52 -9.78
C ASP A 9 8.46 -8.48 -9.22
N GLU A 10 8.99 -7.29 -8.93
CA GLU A 10 10.34 -7.13 -8.37
C GLU A 10 10.49 -7.70 -6.95
N LEU A 11 9.40 -7.72 -6.18
CA LEU A 11 9.36 -8.18 -4.80
C LEU A 11 8.67 -9.54 -4.67
N GLU A 12 8.73 -10.37 -5.72
CA GLU A 12 8.09 -11.70 -5.76
C GLU A 12 8.45 -12.55 -4.54
N CYS A 13 9.70 -12.50 -4.06
CA CYS A 13 10.16 -13.27 -2.91
C CYS A 13 9.52 -12.84 -1.57
N LEU A 14 8.87 -11.67 -1.52
CA LEU A 14 8.16 -11.16 -0.36
C LEU A 14 6.64 -11.36 -0.45
N GLN A 15 6.12 -11.83 -1.59
CA GLN A 15 4.71 -12.12 -1.77
C GLN A 15 4.27 -13.32 -0.92
N GLY A 16 3.17 -13.15 -0.16
CA GLY A 16 2.72 -14.10 0.84
C GLY A 16 3.58 -14.11 2.12
N VAL A 17 4.61 -13.26 2.21
CA VAL A 17 5.44 -13.03 3.40
C VAL A 17 4.99 -11.72 4.07
N ILE A 18 5.44 -10.58 3.53
CA ILE A 18 5.06 -9.24 3.99
C ILE A 18 4.26 -8.47 2.96
N LEU A 19 4.21 -8.94 1.71
CA LEU A 19 3.37 -8.39 0.65
C LEU A 19 2.22 -9.35 0.34
N PRO A 20 1.04 -8.88 -0.08
CA PRO A 20 0.03 -9.78 -0.61
C PRO A 20 0.56 -10.49 -1.85
N ARG A 21 0.02 -11.68 -2.13
CA ARG A 21 0.24 -12.33 -3.41
C ARG A 21 -0.39 -11.53 -4.53
N CYS A 22 0.35 -11.27 -5.60
CA CYS A 22 -0.13 -10.67 -6.83
C CYS A 22 -0.52 -11.78 -7.81
N TYR A 23 -1.77 -11.79 -8.24
CA TYR A 23 -2.29 -12.72 -9.22
C TYR A 23 -2.23 -12.18 -10.65
N GLY A 24 -1.80 -10.93 -10.81
CA GLY A 24 -1.54 -10.30 -12.09
C GLY A 24 -2.18 -8.92 -12.23
N TRP A 25 -1.71 -8.22 -13.26
CA TRP A 25 -2.26 -6.97 -13.74
C TRP A 25 -2.99 -7.22 -15.06
N PHE A 26 -4.23 -6.75 -15.12
CA PHE A 26 -5.13 -6.93 -16.25
C PHE A 26 -5.59 -5.58 -16.77
N GLU A 27 -5.83 -5.51 -18.07
CA GLU A 27 -6.40 -4.34 -18.71
C GLU A 27 -7.58 -4.75 -19.57
N ALA A 28 -8.63 -3.93 -19.55
CA ALA A 28 -9.83 -4.16 -20.34
C ALA A 28 -10.29 -2.86 -20.97
N GLU A 29 -10.64 -2.92 -22.26
CA GLU A 29 -11.29 -1.81 -22.95
C GLU A 29 -12.78 -1.74 -22.57
N LEU A 30 -13.26 -0.54 -22.21
CA LEU A 30 -14.66 -0.23 -22.01
C LEU A 30 -15.29 0.09 -23.37
N ALA A 31 -16.45 -0.51 -23.64
CA ALA A 31 -17.19 -0.16 -24.84
C ALA A 31 -17.68 1.30 -24.77
N GLU A 32 -17.88 1.92 -25.92
CA GLU A 32 -18.39 3.28 -26.01
C GLU A 32 -19.71 3.42 -25.23
N GLY A 33 -19.77 4.43 -24.34
CA GLY A 33 -20.93 4.68 -23.47
C GLY A 33 -20.99 3.82 -22.19
N GLN A 34 -20.06 2.89 -21.97
CA GLN A 34 -19.91 2.23 -20.68
C GLN A 34 -19.07 3.10 -19.73
N SER A 35 -19.50 3.18 -18.48
CA SER A 35 -18.73 3.82 -17.41
C SER A 35 -18.52 2.83 -16.27
N PHE A 36 -17.37 2.97 -15.60
CA PHE A 36 -17.07 2.18 -14.42
C PHE A 36 -17.63 2.89 -13.19
N GLU A 37 -18.62 2.29 -12.50
CA GLU A 37 -19.36 2.95 -11.41
C GLU A 37 -18.44 3.48 -10.29
N ALA A 38 -17.33 2.78 -10.03
CA ALA A 38 -16.36 3.20 -9.03
C ALA A 38 -15.75 4.59 -9.34
N TRP A 39 -15.57 4.94 -10.62
CA TRP A 39 -15.09 6.26 -11.02
C TRP A 39 -16.12 7.35 -10.72
N ALA A 40 -17.40 7.09 -11.00
CA ALA A 40 -18.47 8.05 -10.71
C ALA A 40 -18.58 8.37 -9.21
N ARG A 41 -18.34 7.37 -8.34
CA ARG A 41 -18.32 7.57 -6.88
C ARG A 41 -17.06 8.32 -6.41
N ALA A 42 -15.92 8.12 -7.06
CA ALA A 42 -14.67 8.83 -6.72
C ALA A 42 -14.74 10.34 -7.02
N THR A 43 -15.41 10.73 -8.11
CA THR A 43 -15.63 12.15 -8.47
C THR A 43 -16.52 12.88 -7.45
N GLN A 44 -17.52 12.20 -6.87
CA GLN A 44 -18.40 12.80 -5.86
C GLN A 44 -17.67 13.06 -4.53
N ARG A 45 -16.78 12.17 -4.12
CA ARG A 45 -15.98 12.35 -2.89
C ARG A 45 -14.97 13.48 -3.00
N SER A 46 -14.38 13.68 -4.18
CA SER A 46 -13.38 14.74 -4.40
C SER A 46 -13.99 16.13 -4.29
N SER A 47 -15.24 16.33 -4.72
CA SER A 47 -15.96 17.61 -4.59
C SER A 47 -16.36 17.97 -3.16
N GLU A 48 -16.48 17.01 -2.23
CA GLU A 48 -16.85 17.29 -0.84
C GLU A 48 -15.65 17.72 0.02
N THR A 49 -14.42 17.41 -0.40
CA THR A 49 -13.15 17.74 0.29
C THR A 49 -12.42 18.98 -0.22
N GLU A 50 -13.07 19.82 -1.04
CA GLU A 50 -12.45 21.03 -1.65
C GLU A 50 -12.13 22.17 -0.67
N ASN A 51 -12.44 22.04 0.63
CA ASN A 51 -12.33 23.15 1.59
C ASN A 51 -11.05 23.18 2.47
N SER A 52 -10.02 22.39 2.16
CA SER A 52 -8.73 22.46 2.87
C SER A 52 -7.52 22.38 1.93
N ASN A 53 -6.83 23.53 1.86
CA ASN A 53 -5.46 23.82 1.42
C ASN A 53 -5.11 23.63 -0.10
N PRO A 54 -4.85 24.72 -0.86
CA PRO A 54 -4.77 24.67 -2.32
C PRO A 54 -3.36 24.51 -2.94
N GLU A 55 -2.28 24.38 -2.16
CA GLU A 55 -0.92 24.48 -2.73
C GLU A 55 -0.23 23.14 -3.12
N TRP A 56 -0.71 21.99 -2.64
CA TRP A 56 -0.07 20.68 -2.92
C TRP A 56 -0.96 19.67 -3.65
N ARG A 57 -2.21 20.03 -3.96
CA ARG A 57 -3.13 19.16 -4.68
C ARG A 57 -3.01 19.41 -6.17
N PHE A 58 -2.36 18.46 -6.86
CA PHE A 58 -2.48 18.17 -8.30
C PHE A 58 -3.24 19.25 -9.10
N LYS A 59 -2.50 20.14 -9.78
CA LYS A 59 -3.01 20.84 -10.98
C LYS A 59 -3.57 19.87 -12.04
N ASP A 60 -3.29 18.58 -11.85
CA ASP A 60 -3.71 17.48 -12.69
C ASP A 60 -5.13 16.99 -12.44
N SER A 61 -5.89 17.42 -11.43
CA SER A 61 -7.21 16.79 -11.15
C SER A 61 -8.20 16.93 -12.31
N LYS A 62 -8.29 18.11 -12.94
CA LYS A 62 -9.21 18.33 -14.08
C LYS A 62 -8.70 17.71 -15.37
N GLN A 63 -7.40 17.77 -15.64
CA GLN A 63 -6.77 17.16 -16.81
C GLN A 63 -6.73 15.63 -16.71
N LEU A 64 -6.46 15.04 -15.54
CA LEU A 64 -6.58 13.60 -15.28
C LEU A 64 -8.03 13.14 -15.33
N THR A 65 -8.98 13.97 -14.88
CA THR A 65 -10.40 13.65 -15.05
C THR A 65 -10.74 13.63 -16.54
N GLU A 66 -10.42 14.66 -17.31
CA GLU A 66 -10.65 14.69 -18.76
C GLU A 66 -9.88 13.58 -19.52
N MET A 67 -8.66 13.24 -19.11
CA MET A 67 -7.86 12.15 -19.67
C MET A 67 -8.33 10.75 -19.24
N SER A 68 -8.92 10.62 -18.05
CA SER A 68 -9.57 9.36 -17.62
C SER A 68 -10.87 9.12 -18.38
N HIS A 69 -11.58 10.18 -18.76
CA HIS A 69 -12.74 10.08 -19.65
C HIS A 69 -12.36 9.85 -21.12
N SER A 70 -11.12 10.16 -21.53
CA SER A 70 -10.62 9.85 -22.88
C SER A 70 -9.96 8.46 -22.99
N ARG A 71 -9.65 7.82 -21.85
CA ARG A 71 -9.16 6.44 -21.80
C ARG A 71 -10.32 5.49 -21.58
N ASN A 72 -10.70 4.81 -22.65
CA ASN A 72 -11.66 3.70 -22.58
C ASN A 72 -11.03 2.43 -22.00
N TYR A 73 -10.12 2.50 -21.02
CA TYR A 73 -9.47 1.32 -20.46
C TYR A 73 -9.53 1.33 -18.94
N VAL A 74 -9.80 0.16 -18.36
CA VAL A 74 -9.69 -0.11 -16.93
C VAL A 74 -8.48 -1.00 -16.70
N SER A 75 -7.59 -0.58 -15.81
CA SER A 75 -6.48 -1.39 -15.32
C SER A 75 -6.83 -1.95 -13.95
N VAL A 76 -6.71 -3.27 -13.77
CA VAL A 76 -7.04 -3.99 -12.54
C VAL A 76 -5.81 -4.75 -12.05
N LEU A 77 -5.39 -4.49 -10.81
CA LEU A 77 -4.38 -5.29 -10.12
C LEU A 77 -5.10 -6.26 -9.17
N LEU A 78 -4.91 -7.56 -9.37
CA LEU A 78 -5.58 -8.58 -8.57
C LEU A 78 -4.62 -9.10 -7.49
N LEU A 79 -4.98 -8.90 -6.23
CA LEU A 79 -4.16 -9.25 -5.07
C LEU A 79 -4.85 -10.28 -4.16
N GLU A 80 -4.06 -10.90 -3.28
CA GLU A 80 -4.51 -11.69 -2.14
C GLU A 80 -5.56 -10.92 -1.34
N LYS A 81 -6.67 -11.58 -1.02
CA LYS A 81 -7.68 -10.97 -0.15
C LYS A 81 -7.13 -10.87 1.28
N LEU A 82 -7.09 -9.66 1.81
CA LEU A 82 -6.56 -9.37 3.15
C LEU A 82 -7.68 -9.19 4.18
N GLY A 83 -7.27 -9.13 5.45
CA GLY A 83 -8.13 -8.84 6.59
C GLY A 83 -8.21 -7.35 6.90
N ASP A 84 -8.54 -7.05 8.15
CA ASP A 84 -8.72 -5.68 8.64
C ASP A 84 -7.39 -4.95 8.87
N THR A 85 -7.47 -3.65 9.14
CA THR A 85 -6.33 -2.82 9.58
C THR A 85 -5.85 -3.21 10.98
N LEU A 86 -4.69 -2.69 11.39
CA LEU A 86 -4.12 -2.92 12.73
C LEU A 86 -5.14 -2.61 13.84
N PRO A 87 -5.26 -3.43 14.90
CA PRO A 87 -6.21 -3.16 15.97
C PRO A 87 -5.82 -1.89 16.75
N MET A 88 -6.73 -0.91 16.82
CA MET A 88 -6.52 0.30 17.62
C MET A 88 -6.63 0.02 19.12
N ARG A 89 -5.89 0.81 19.92
CA ARG A 89 -5.85 0.73 21.40
C ARG A 89 -5.31 -0.60 21.93
N VAL A 90 -4.62 -1.36 21.11
CA VAL A 90 -3.92 -2.59 21.48
C VAL A 90 -2.44 -2.37 21.22
N PRO A 91 -1.56 -2.53 22.22
CA PRO A 91 -0.12 -2.49 21.98
C PRO A 91 0.25 -3.55 20.93
N LEU A 92 0.91 -3.12 19.87
CA LEU A 92 1.50 -4.05 18.91
C LEU A 92 2.82 -4.55 19.47
N SER A 93 3.27 -5.71 18.98
CA SER A 93 4.68 -6.07 19.14
C SER A 93 5.46 -5.19 18.16
N ASP A 94 6.03 -4.10 18.68
CA ASP A 94 6.77 -3.08 17.94
C ASP A 94 7.66 -3.70 16.85
N GLU A 95 8.48 -4.68 17.22
CA GLU A 95 9.44 -5.37 16.34
C GLU A 95 8.85 -5.90 15.02
N LEU A 96 7.57 -6.30 15.00
CA LEU A 96 6.97 -6.93 13.83
C LEU A 96 6.87 -5.99 12.63
N ILE A 97 6.44 -4.74 12.86
CA ILE A 97 6.23 -3.77 11.76
C ILE A 97 7.57 -3.21 11.29
N TYR A 98 8.53 -2.99 12.20
CA TYR A 98 9.89 -2.60 11.81
C TYR A 98 10.54 -3.68 10.94
N ASP A 99 10.47 -4.95 11.35
CA ASP A 99 11.05 -6.06 10.59
C ASP A 99 10.45 -6.11 9.17
N MET A 100 9.13 -5.92 9.02
CA MET A 100 8.47 -5.90 7.70
C MET A 100 9.04 -4.82 6.78
N TYR A 101 9.14 -3.57 7.22
CA TYR A 101 9.73 -2.52 6.37
C TYR A 101 11.24 -2.70 6.19
N GLY A 102 11.92 -3.32 7.15
CA GLY A 102 13.31 -3.76 7.01
C GLY A 102 13.52 -4.72 5.83
N GLU A 103 12.60 -5.65 5.59
CA GLU A 103 12.74 -6.56 4.43
C GLU A 103 12.60 -5.86 3.08
N ASN A 104 11.82 -4.77 2.99
CA ASN A 104 11.84 -3.90 1.79
C ASN A 104 13.21 -3.26 1.59
N ALA A 105 13.83 -2.80 2.68
CA ALA A 105 15.16 -2.19 2.65
C ALA A 105 16.27 -3.16 2.24
N GLU A 106 16.17 -4.44 2.62
CA GLU A 106 17.09 -5.51 2.16
C GLU A 106 17.08 -5.66 0.63
N LEU A 107 15.96 -5.31 -0.03
CA LEU A 107 15.80 -5.31 -1.49
C LEU A 107 15.99 -3.93 -2.14
N GLY A 108 16.55 -2.97 -1.39
CA GLY A 108 16.81 -1.61 -1.86
C GLY A 108 15.54 -0.84 -2.20
N VAL A 109 14.44 -1.11 -1.52
CA VAL A 109 13.15 -0.42 -1.71
C VAL A 109 12.86 0.53 -0.55
N ASP A 110 12.61 1.79 -0.88
CA ASP A 110 12.03 2.79 0.01
C ASP A 110 10.52 2.88 -0.27
N HIS A 111 9.67 2.60 0.73
CA HIS A 111 8.21 2.57 0.51
C HIS A 111 7.59 3.94 0.24
N ARG A 112 8.16 5.03 0.77
CA ARG A 112 7.68 6.43 0.72
C ARG A 112 6.27 6.75 1.26
N ASP A 113 5.38 5.77 1.38
CA ASP A 113 3.99 5.96 1.86
C ASP A 113 3.65 4.98 3.00
N ILE A 114 4.47 5.03 4.05
CA ILE A 114 4.29 4.20 5.26
C ILE A 114 3.17 4.81 6.10
N ARG A 115 2.04 4.11 6.19
CA ARG A 115 0.87 4.56 6.94
C ARG A 115 0.02 3.41 7.46
N TYR A 116 -0.77 3.71 8.50
CA TYR A 116 -1.67 2.75 9.15
C TYR A 116 -2.61 2.05 8.15
N SER A 117 -3.18 2.80 7.22
CA SER A 117 -4.12 2.26 6.22
C SER A 117 -3.48 1.32 5.19
N ASN A 118 -2.14 1.35 5.06
CA ASN A 118 -1.38 0.49 4.15
C ASN A 118 -0.86 -0.79 4.83
N ILE A 119 -1.27 -1.06 6.07
CA ILE A 119 -0.91 -2.27 6.81
C ILE A 119 -2.19 -3.04 7.16
N LEU A 120 -2.35 -4.22 6.54
CA LEU A 120 -3.55 -5.05 6.68
C LEU A 120 -3.20 -6.44 7.21
N ALA A 121 -4.14 -7.06 7.92
CA ALA A 121 -3.97 -8.41 8.43
C ALA A 121 -3.80 -9.42 7.28
N ALA A 122 -2.84 -10.31 7.44
CA ALA A 122 -2.69 -11.47 6.58
C ALA A 122 -3.96 -12.34 6.63
N PRO A 123 -4.37 -12.97 5.52
CA PRO A 123 -5.59 -13.76 5.50
C PRO A 123 -5.55 -14.88 6.55
N GLN A 124 -6.67 -15.06 7.24
CA GLN A 124 -6.86 -16.11 8.23
C GLN A 124 -7.99 -17.05 7.80
N GLY A 125 -7.83 -18.35 8.05
CA GLY A 125 -8.89 -19.34 7.84
C GLY A 125 -8.40 -20.64 7.20
N PRO A 126 -9.26 -21.67 7.12
CA PRO A 126 -8.87 -22.99 6.63
C PRO A 126 -8.74 -23.07 5.10
N THR A 127 -9.30 -22.12 4.36
CA THR A 127 -9.33 -22.13 2.87
C THR A 127 -8.37 -21.12 2.24
N VAL A 128 -7.60 -20.38 3.04
CA VAL A 128 -6.66 -19.37 2.54
C VAL A 128 -5.27 -19.99 2.37
N LEU A 129 -4.49 -19.44 1.45
CA LEU A 129 -3.09 -19.85 1.29
C LEU A 129 -2.32 -19.46 2.55
N PRO A 130 -1.49 -20.36 3.11
CA PRO A 130 -0.73 -20.05 4.32
C PRO A 130 0.29 -18.95 4.07
N SER A 131 0.57 -18.12 5.08
CA SER A 131 1.72 -17.21 5.04
C SER A 131 3.02 -17.99 4.88
N LEU A 132 3.96 -17.44 4.13
CA LEU A 132 5.28 -18.00 3.93
C LEU A 132 6.27 -17.42 4.96
N PRO A 133 7.29 -18.19 5.37
CA PRO A 133 8.39 -17.64 6.15
C PRO A 133 9.20 -16.68 5.29
N SER A 134 9.69 -15.61 5.91
CA SER A 134 10.58 -14.68 5.24
C SER A 134 11.89 -15.32 4.81
N PRO A 135 12.42 -14.98 3.61
CA PRO A 135 13.74 -15.40 3.20
C PRO A 135 14.87 -14.71 3.99
N PHE A 136 14.61 -13.60 4.67
CA PHE A 136 15.60 -12.81 5.41
C PHE A 136 15.59 -13.11 6.91
N THR A 137 14.40 -13.15 7.51
CA THR A 137 14.24 -13.31 8.97
C THR A 137 13.77 -14.70 9.38
N GLY A 138 13.24 -15.50 8.45
CA GLY A 138 12.58 -16.77 8.73
C GLY A 138 11.24 -16.65 9.48
N ARG A 139 10.80 -15.42 9.80
CA ARG A 139 9.55 -15.16 10.51
C ARG A 139 8.35 -15.34 9.59
N ILE A 140 7.21 -15.71 10.17
CA ILE A 140 5.91 -15.72 9.49
C ILE A 140 5.12 -14.52 10.00
N TYR A 141 4.84 -13.56 9.12
CA TYR A 141 4.14 -12.33 9.47
C TYR A 141 2.62 -12.49 9.42
N THR A 142 1.95 -11.84 10.37
CA THR A 142 0.48 -11.78 10.48
C THR A 142 -0.12 -10.56 9.80
N TYR A 143 0.71 -9.72 9.14
CA TYR A 143 0.28 -8.54 8.40
C TYR A 143 0.92 -8.50 7.02
N ARG A 144 0.39 -7.62 6.17
CA ARG A 144 0.84 -7.33 4.81
C ARG A 144 0.91 -5.82 4.62
N ILE A 145 1.93 -5.39 3.88
CA ILE A 145 2.07 -4.04 3.34
C ILE A 145 1.42 -4.02 1.97
N ILE A 146 0.63 -2.99 1.70
CA ILE A 146 0.00 -2.72 0.41
C ILE A 146 0.36 -1.32 -0.09
N ASP A 147 -0.12 -0.98 -1.28
CA ASP A 147 0.02 0.34 -1.89
C ASP A 147 1.49 0.68 -2.18
N LEU A 148 2.08 -0.10 -3.09
CA LEU A 148 3.48 0.05 -3.51
C LEU A 148 3.66 1.14 -4.58
N GLU A 149 2.66 1.98 -4.83
CA GLU A 149 2.69 2.93 -5.94
C GLU A 149 3.76 4.01 -5.77
N GLN A 150 4.01 4.42 -4.53
CA GLN A 150 5.02 5.42 -4.18
C GLN A 150 6.39 4.83 -3.85
N CYS A 151 6.53 3.49 -3.87
CA CYS A 151 7.82 2.86 -3.63
C CYS A 151 8.88 3.36 -4.63
N GLU A 152 10.13 3.40 -4.19
CA GLU A 152 11.30 3.74 -5.00
C GLU A 152 12.41 2.71 -4.83
N LYS A 153 13.05 2.33 -5.95
CA LYS A 153 14.33 1.61 -5.90
C LYS A 153 15.45 2.60 -5.65
N THR A 154 16.36 2.22 -4.76
CA THR A 154 17.51 3.03 -4.38
C THR A 154 18.75 2.17 -4.27
N ASN A 155 19.91 2.81 -4.36
CA ASN A 155 21.22 2.22 -4.10
C ASN A 155 21.73 2.52 -2.68
N GLY A 156 20.87 3.04 -1.80
CA GLY A 156 21.18 3.26 -0.40
C GLY A 156 21.47 1.96 0.35
N GLU A 157 22.26 2.04 1.42
CA GLU A 157 22.53 0.88 2.26
C GLU A 157 21.26 0.43 3.01
N PRO A 158 20.97 -0.88 3.10
CA PRO A 158 19.78 -1.39 3.79
C PRO A 158 19.61 -0.87 5.22
N GLN A 159 20.72 -0.68 5.94
CA GLN A 159 20.72 -0.16 7.32
C GLN A 159 20.21 1.28 7.37
N MET A 160 20.63 2.13 6.43
CA MET A 160 20.18 3.52 6.35
C MET A 160 18.69 3.60 5.98
N LEU A 161 18.26 2.76 5.03
CA LEU A 161 16.86 2.66 4.61
C LEU A 161 15.96 2.17 5.75
N THR A 162 16.40 1.16 6.48
CA THR A 162 15.69 0.64 7.65
C THR A 162 15.53 1.72 8.70
N ALA A 163 16.60 2.45 9.05
CA ALA A 163 16.54 3.55 10.00
C ALA A 163 15.61 4.69 9.54
N TRP A 164 15.62 5.01 8.25
CA TRP A 164 14.73 6.02 7.67
C TRP A 164 13.26 5.60 7.78
N GLN A 165 12.93 4.39 7.34
CA GLN A 165 11.56 3.86 7.37
C GLN A 165 11.06 3.66 8.81
N ALA A 166 11.95 3.30 9.74
CA ALA A 166 11.61 3.16 11.16
C ALA A 166 11.00 4.44 11.75
N SER A 167 11.51 5.62 11.37
CA SER A 167 10.96 6.91 11.83
C SER A 167 9.48 7.12 11.45
N TRP A 168 9.04 6.53 10.34
CA TRP A 168 7.64 6.55 9.93
C TRP A 168 6.82 5.47 10.63
N VAL A 169 7.41 4.30 10.86
CA VAL A 169 6.79 3.23 11.66
C VAL A 169 6.55 3.69 13.10
N ASP A 170 7.48 4.45 13.70
CA ASP A 170 7.34 5.04 15.03
C ASP A 170 6.03 5.84 15.15
N ARG A 171 5.72 6.67 14.15
CA ARG A 171 4.47 7.46 14.11
C ARG A 171 3.22 6.57 14.17
N ILE A 172 3.26 5.37 13.60
CA ILE A 172 2.14 4.43 13.64
C ILE A 172 2.10 3.75 15.02
N VAL A 173 3.20 3.12 15.42
CA VAL A 173 3.28 2.28 16.63
C VAL A 173 3.02 3.07 17.90
N GLU A 174 3.53 4.29 18.02
CA GLU A 174 3.32 5.16 19.18
C GLU A 174 1.86 5.63 19.33
N ASN A 175 1.12 5.74 18.23
CA ASN A 175 -0.22 6.33 18.22
C ASN A 175 -1.35 5.28 18.28
N ILE A 176 -1.09 4.04 17.90
CA ILE A 176 -2.05 2.93 18.03
C ILE A 176 -2.57 2.76 19.47
N PRO A 177 -1.72 2.72 20.52
CA PRO A 177 -2.18 2.55 21.90
C PRO A 177 -3.13 3.64 22.39
N VAL A 178 -2.95 4.88 21.92
CA VAL A 178 -3.81 6.03 22.29
C VAL A 178 -5.05 6.15 21.41
N GLY A 179 -5.20 5.28 20.41
CA GLY A 179 -6.36 5.30 19.52
C GLY A 179 -6.30 6.41 18.46
N ALA A 180 -5.10 6.92 18.15
CA ALA A 180 -4.90 7.95 17.15
C ALA A 180 -4.28 7.36 15.86
N ILE A 181 -4.80 7.78 14.71
CA ILE A 181 -4.20 7.51 13.42
C ILE A 181 -3.49 8.81 13.03
N ILE A 182 -2.17 8.76 12.86
CA ILE A 182 -1.39 9.89 12.35
C ILE A 182 -0.93 9.52 10.96
N GLU A 183 -1.44 10.25 9.98
CA GLU A 183 -1.05 10.08 8.59
C GLU A 183 0.13 11.00 8.23
N PRO A 184 0.94 10.67 7.20
CA PRO A 184 2.16 11.42 6.88
C PRO A 184 1.95 12.93 6.61
N TRP A 185 0.74 13.32 6.20
CA TRP A 185 0.36 14.69 5.85
C TRP A 185 -0.34 15.46 6.99
N GLU A 186 -0.52 14.86 8.17
CA GLU A 186 -1.00 15.51 9.40
C GLU A 186 0.16 15.83 10.35
#